data_AF-A0A5K0WT91-F1
#
_entry.id   AF-A0A5K0WT91-F1
#
_cell.length_a   1.000
_cell.length_b   1.000
_cell.length_c   1.000
_cell.angle_alpha   90.00
_cell.angle_beta   90.00
_cell.angle_gamma   90.00
#
_symmetry.space_group_name_H-M   'P 1'
#
loop_
_entity.id
_entity.type
_entity.pdbx_description
1 polymer ?
#
loop_
_entity_poly.entity_id
_entity_poly.type
_entity_poly.pdbx_seq_one_letter_code
_entity_poly.pdbx_strand_id
1 'polypeptide(L)' 'FDNSNTQQLMEEMSEEERKAFGFDVVNINWKDYIINVHIPGLRSYVMKGRGTSKRP' A
#
# COMPACT_ATOMS: atom_id res chain seq x y z
N PHE A 1 3.54 -10.51 -3.84
CA PHE A 1 2.57 -9.99 -2.87
C PHE A 1 1.25 -10.68 -3.21
N ASP A 2 0.56 -11.23 -2.23
CA ASP A 2 -0.74 -11.88 -2.39
C ASP A 2 -1.78 -11.02 -1.65
N ASN A 3 -2.95 -10.78 -2.26
CA ASN A 3 -4.04 -10.00 -1.66
C ASN A 3 -5.33 -10.82 -1.48
N SER A 4 -5.28 -12.16 -1.64
CA SER A 4 -6.46 -13.04 -1.58
C SER A 4 -7.30 -12.83 -0.31
N ASN A 5 -6.64 -12.73 0.86
CA ASN A 5 -7.32 -12.49 2.14
C ASN A 5 -8.02 -11.12 2.19
N THR A 6 -7.43 -10.10 1.57
CA THR A 6 -8.03 -8.76 1.48
C THR A 6 -9.21 -8.75 0.52
N GLN A 7 -9.16 -9.52 -0.57
CA GLN A 7 -10.29 -9.68 -1.49
C GLN A 7 -11.46 -10.39 -0.81
N GLN A 8 -11.20 -11.50 -0.13
CA GLN A 8 -12.23 -12.27 0.57
C GLN A 8 -12.90 -11.45 1.68
N LEU A 9 -12.11 -10.70 2.47
CA LEU A 9 -12.62 -9.75 3.46
C LEU A 9 -13.51 -8.66 2.81
N MET A 10 -13.10 -8.12 1.65
CA MET A 10 -13.89 -7.12 0.93
C MET A 10 -15.19 -7.68 0.34
N GLU A 11 -15.25 -8.98 0.03
CA GLU A 11 -16.46 -9.65 -0.46
C GLU A 11 -17.45 -9.95 0.67
N GLU A 12 -16.96 -10.19 1.88
CA GLU A 12 -17.78 -10.50 3.06
C GLU A 12 -18.36 -9.25 3.75
N MET A 13 -17.80 -8.06 3.51
CA MET A 13 -18.26 -6.80 4.13
C MET A 13 -19.55 -6.24 3.54
N SER A 14 -20.39 -5.62 4.39
CA SER A 14 -21.56 -4.84 3.96
C SER A 14 -21.17 -3.57 3.19
N GLU A 15 -22.12 -2.95 2.50
CA GLU A 15 -21.87 -1.67 1.82
C GLU A 15 -21.45 -0.55 2.79
N GLU A 16 -22.02 -0.52 4.00
CA GLU A 16 -21.70 0.43 5.05
C GLU A 16 -20.29 0.19 5.58
N GLU A 17 -19.92 -1.07 5.81
CA GLU A 17 -18.57 -1.46 6.25
C GLU A 17 -17.53 -1.12 5.18
N ARG A 18 -17.81 -1.40 3.90
CA ARG A 18 -16.95 -1.01 2.77
C ARG A 18 -16.75 0.50 2.68
N LYS A 19 -17.82 1.29 2.87
CA LYS A 19 -17.75 2.77 2.89
C LYS A 19 -16.94 3.26 4.10
N ALA A 20 -17.11 2.63 5.27
CA ALA A 20 -16.41 2.99 6.50
C ALA A 20 -14.93 2.60 6.48
N PHE A 21 -14.57 1.49 5.83
CA PHE A 21 -13.18 1.05 5.68
C PHE A 21 -12.36 2.02 4.82
N GLY A 22 -13.03 2.87 4.02
CA GLY A 22 -12.40 3.95 3.25
C GLY A 22 -11.46 3.47 2.14
N PHE A 23 -11.46 2.15 1.87
CA PHE A 23 -10.61 1.52 0.88
C PHE A 23 -11.42 1.32 -0.39
N ASP A 24 -11.68 2.42 -1.09
CA ASP A 24 -12.30 2.35 -2.39
C ASP A 24 -11.24 1.98 -3.43
N VAL A 25 -10.67 0.78 -3.28
CA VAL A 25 -9.55 0.25 -4.09
C VAL A 25 -9.86 0.34 -5.59
N VAL A 26 -11.14 0.27 -5.94
CA VAL A 26 -11.66 0.37 -7.30
C VAL A 26 -11.49 1.78 -7.86
N ASN A 27 -11.65 2.81 -7.02
CA ASN A 27 -11.58 4.23 -7.41
C ASN A 27 -10.20 4.86 -7.17
N ILE A 28 -9.21 4.10 -6.69
CA ILE A 28 -7.83 4.59 -6.60
C ILE A 28 -7.29 4.83 -8.01
N ASN A 29 -6.77 6.02 -8.25
CA ASN A 29 -5.89 6.25 -9.39
C ASN A 29 -4.56 5.53 -9.14
N TRP A 30 -4.52 4.24 -9.51
CA TRP A 30 -3.40 3.34 -9.22
C TRP A 30 -2.06 3.85 -9.75
N LYS A 31 -2.07 4.52 -10.91
CA LYS A 31 -0.85 5.09 -11.49
C LYS A 31 -0.30 6.22 -10.62
N ASP A 32 -1.16 7.12 -10.17
CA ASP A 32 -0.79 8.21 -9.28
C ASP A 32 -0.32 7.68 -7.92
N TYR A 33 -1.07 6.76 -7.32
CA TYR A 33 -0.74 6.15 -6.04
C TYR A 33 0.63 5.46 -6.05
N ILE A 34 0.93 4.65 -7.07
CA ILE A 34 2.21 3.94 -7.15
C ILE A 34 3.38 4.91 -7.28
N ILE A 35 3.27 5.91 -8.16
CA ILE A 35 4.36 6.85 -8.46
C ILE A 35 4.58 7.83 -7.31
N ASN A 36 3.51 8.41 -6.76
CA ASN A 36 3.60 9.55 -5.85
C ASN A 36 3.51 9.17 -4.37
N VAL A 37 2.95 8.00 -4.04
CA VAL A 37 2.81 7.54 -2.64
C VAL A 37 3.66 6.30 -2.37
N HIS A 38 3.48 5.24 -3.16
CA HIS A 38 4.03 3.92 -2.83
C HIS A 38 5.55 3.83 -3.02
N ILE A 39 6.08 4.20 -4.18
CA ILE A 39 7.54 4.18 -4.44
C ILE A 39 8.31 5.12 -3.47
N PRO A 40 7.87 6.38 -3.24
CA PRO A 40 8.52 7.26 -2.27
C PRO A 40 8.48 6.72 -0.84
N GLY A 41 7.35 6.14 -0.40
CA GLY A 41 7.22 5.49 0.90
C GLY A 41 8.16 4.30 1.03
N LEU A 42 8.19 3.42 0.02
CA LEU A 42 9.10 2.28 -0.03
C LEU A 42 10.57 2.73 0.07
N ARG A 43 10.97 3.76 -0.68
CA ARG A 43 12.33 4.30 -0.63
C ARG A 43 12.69 4.88 0.75
N SER A 44 11.75 5.59 1.37
CA SER A 44 11.98 6.34 2.61
C SER A 44 12.02 5.46 3.85
N TYR A 45 11.22 4.39 3.86
CA TYR A 45 10.99 3.58 5.06
C TYR A 45 11.46 2.13 4.94
N VAL A 46 11.55 1.57 3.73
CA VAL A 46 11.88 0.15 3.53
C VAL A 46 13.29 -0.02 2.94
N MET A 47 13.68 0.79 1.96
CA MET A 47 14.99 0.67 1.30
C MET A 47 16.16 1.32 2.05
N LYS A 48 16.00 1.71 3.32
CA LYS A 48 17.13 2.04 4.20
C LYS A 48 17.85 0.76 4.63
N GLY A 49 18.44 0.06 3.67
CA GLY A 49 19.37 -1.02 3.90
C GLY A 49 20.59 -0.49 4.65
N ARG A 50 20.93 -1.17 5.75
CA ARG A 50 22.13 -0.99 6.57
C ARG A 50 23.39 -1.00 5.69
N GLY A 51 23.93 0.18 5.41
CA GLY A 51 25.24 0.37 4.77
C GLY A 51 26.17 1.13 5.70
N THR A 52 26.81 0.41 6.63
CA THR A 52 28.08 0.85 7.20
C THR A 52 29.10 0.95 6.06
N SER A 53 29.33 2.14 5.53
CA SER A 53 30.58 2.44 4.84
C SER A 53 31.32 3.43 5.72
N LYS A 54 32.33 2.92 6.44
CA LYS A 54 33.40 3.75 6.96
C LYS A 54 33.92 4.62 5.80
N ARG A 55 34.03 5.92 6.02
CA ARG A 55 34.96 6.75 5.22
C ARG A 55 36.23 6.93 6.05
N PRO A 56 37.41 6.88 5.41
CA PRO A 56 38.69 7.15 6.08
C PRO A 56 38.74 8.58 6.61
#